data_AF-A0A2V7KVH9-F1
#
_entry.id   AF-A0A2V7KVH9-F1
#
_cell.length_a   1.000
_cell.length_b   1.000
_cell.length_c   1.000
_cell.angle_alpha   90.00
_cell.angle_beta   90.00
_cell.angle_gamma   90.00
#
_symmetry.space_group_name_H-M   'P 1'
#
loop_
_entity.id
_entity.type
_entity.pdbx_description
1 polymer ?
#
loop_
_entity_poly.entity_id
_entity_poly.type
_entity_poly.pdbx_seq_one_letter_code
_entity_poly.pdbx_strand_id
1 'polypeptide(L)'
;MHRHVTQAGISIAQAISHLGSPLAMTVLAFAGTFTLLALAEWILLAGWVAAFSGASLIDRWLKLAIHRPRPIYAANLLPHSSWSFPSGHAMGSLVGYGMLAYLLVLANRGNPARQRSIVILATVLILAIGISRLYLGVHYLSDVVGGYAAGLVWLATCIALVELGRRWQQGSLRLTPTS
;
A
#
# COMPACT_ATOMS: atom_id res chain seq x y z
N MET A 1 -15.56 -12.34 23.05
CA MET A 1 -14.50 -11.35 22.78
C MET A 1 -15.08 -10.01 22.25
N HIS A 2 -16.21 -9.53 22.78
CA HIS A 2 -16.90 -8.28 22.33
C HIS A 2 -17.42 -7.43 23.52
N ARG A 3 -16.69 -7.40 24.64
CA ARG A 3 -17.07 -6.58 25.81
C ARG A 3 -16.49 -5.14 25.81
N HIS A 4 -15.76 -4.74 24.75
CA HIS A 4 -14.99 -3.47 24.75
C HIS A 4 -15.09 -2.65 23.45
N VAL A 5 -16.16 -2.81 22.65
CA VAL A 5 -16.38 -1.94 21.50
C VAL A 5 -17.03 -0.65 22.00
N THR A 6 -16.27 0.44 22.05
CA THR A 6 -16.78 1.77 22.42
C THR A 6 -17.07 2.57 21.16
N GLN A 7 -18.04 3.49 21.22
CA GLN A 7 -18.34 4.38 20.08
C GLN A 7 -17.10 5.20 19.69
N ALA A 8 -16.34 5.68 20.67
CA ALA A 8 -15.07 6.36 20.42
C ALA A 8 -14.06 5.48 19.67
N GLY A 9 -13.94 4.20 20.04
CA GLY A 9 -13.07 3.25 19.35
C GLY A 9 -13.48 2.99 17.91
N ILE A 10 -14.79 2.91 17.63
CA ILE A 10 -15.32 2.79 16.26
C ILE A 10 -14.94 4.02 15.43
N SER A 11 -15.18 5.23 15.94
CA SER A 11 -14.87 6.47 15.22
C SER A 11 -13.37 6.60 14.91
N ILE A 12 -12.51 6.26 15.87
CA ILE A 12 -11.05 6.25 15.67
C ILE A 12 -10.67 5.22 14.60
N ALA A 13 -11.21 4.01 14.68
CA ALA A 13 -10.92 2.97 13.70
C ALA A 13 -11.42 3.35 12.30
N GLN A 14 -12.58 4.00 12.18
CA GLN A 14 -13.06 4.54 10.90
C GLN A 14 -12.12 5.60 10.35
N ALA A 15 -11.73 6.59 11.18
CA ALA A 15 -10.79 7.64 10.78
C ALA A 15 -9.46 7.07 10.27
N ILE A 16 -8.87 6.11 10.98
CA ILE A 16 -7.66 5.41 10.55
C ILE A 16 -7.92 4.64 9.25
N SER A 17 -9.04 3.93 9.16
CA SER A 17 -9.39 3.15 7.98
C SER A 17 -9.58 4.02 6.73
N HIS A 18 -10.00 5.27 6.86
CA HIS A 18 -10.15 6.18 5.72
C HIS A 18 -8.82 6.44 5.01
N LEU A 19 -7.70 6.42 5.75
CA LEU A 19 -6.36 6.55 5.17
C LEU A 19 -6.02 5.37 4.25
N GLY A 20 -6.54 4.17 4.53
CA GLY A 20 -6.40 2.99 3.67
C GLY A 20 -7.51 2.82 2.64
N SER A 21 -8.42 3.80 2.50
CA SER A 21 -9.58 3.67 1.62
C SER A 21 -9.20 3.73 0.14
N PRO A 22 -10.02 3.17 -0.77
CA PRO A 22 -9.78 3.28 -2.22
C PRO A 22 -9.63 4.72 -2.69
N LEU A 23 -10.41 5.65 -2.13
CA LEU A 23 -10.31 7.07 -2.47
C LEU A 23 -8.96 7.65 -2.02
N ALA A 24 -8.55 7.42 -0.77
CA ALA A 24 -7.27 7.91 -0.27
C ALA A 24 -6.08 7.34 -1.08
N MET A 25 -6.13 6.05 -1.42
CA MET A 25 -5.11 5.41 -2.25
C MET A 25 -5.10 5.97 -3.68
N THR A 26 -6.27 6.28 -4.24
CA THR A 26 -6.39 6.90 -5.58
C THR A 26 -5.80 8.31 -5.59
N VAL A 27 -6.13 9.12 -4.58
CA VAL A 27 -5.55 10.47 -4.42
C VAL A 27 -4.03 10.38 -4.28
N LEU A 28 -3.53 9.46 -3.45
CA LEU A 28 -2.09 9.22 -3.31
C LEU A 28 -1.46 8.82 -4.63
N ALA A 29 -2.06 7.88 -5.36
CA ALA A 29 -1.57 7.40 -6.65
C ALA A 29 -1.42 8.54 -7.67
N PHE A 30 -2.44 9.40 -7.80
CA PHE A 30 -2.38 10.55 -8.69
C PHE A 30 -1.35 11.59 -8.24
N ALA A 31 -1.31 11.92 -6.94
CA ALA A 31 -0.33 12.87 -6.41
C ALA A 31 1.12 12.43 -6.69
N GLY A 32 1.43 11.16 -6.46
CA GLY A 32 2.75 10.61 -6.78
C GLY A 32 3.03 10.56 -8.28
N THR A 33 2.03 10.20 -9.09
CA THR A 33 2.15 10.19 -10.57
C THR A 33 2.48 11.59 -11.11
N PHE A 34 1.72 12.61 -10.72
CA PHE A 34 1.96 13.98 -11.16
C PHE A 34 3.30 14.53 -10.67
N THR A 35 3.68 14.20 -9.43
CA THR A 35 4.98 14.60 -8.88
C THR A 35 6.14 13.98 -9.67
N LEU A 36 6.09 12.68 -9.94
CA LEU A 36 7.15 11.98 -10.67
C LEU A 36 7.19 12.38 -12.15
N LEU A 37 6.04 12.70 -12.75
CA LEU A 37 5.97 13.31 -14.09
C LEU A 37 6.64 14.69 -14.10
N ALA A 38 6.33 15.55 -13.13
CA ALA A 38 6.92 16.89 -13.03
C ALA A 38 8.44 16.86 -12.80
N LEU A 39 8.94 15.80 -12.14
CA LEU A 39 10.37 15.57 -11.92
C LEU A 39 11.05 14.82 -13.07
N ALA A 40 10.31 14.38 -14.10
CA ALA A 40 10.81 13.57 -15.21
C ALA A 40 11.53 12.26 -14.78
N GLU A 41 11.14 11.70 -13.64
CA GLU A 41 11.74 10.49 -13.06
C GLU A 41 11.07 9.22 -13.61
N TRP A 42 11.23 8.97 -14.91
CA TRP A 42 10.46 7.97 -15.66
C TRP A 42 10.53 6.54 -15.10
N ILE A 43 11.68 6.10 -14.58
CA ILE A 43 11.82 4.75 -14.00
C ILE A 43 11.04 4.65 -12.68
N LEU A 44 11.11 5.69 -11.85
CA LEU A 44 10.35 5.75 -10.59
C LEU A 44 8.85 5.84 -10.86
N LEU A 45 8.45 6.62 -11.88
CA LEU A 45 7.07 6.72 -12.34
C LEU A 45 6.53 5.37 -12.80
N ALA A 46 7.28 4.64 -13.64
CA ALA A 46 6.87 3.32 -14.10
C ALA A 46 6.67 2.35 -12.92
N GLY A 47 7.60 2.34 -11.96
CA GLY A 47 7.47 1.56 -10.73
C GLY A 47 6.27 1.95 -9.88
N TRP A 48 5.99 3.26 -9.75
CA TRP A 48 4.86 3.80 -9.00
C TRP A 48 3.52 3.37 -9.62
N VAL A 49 3.37 3.55 -10.93
CA VAL A 49 2.16 3.14 -11.67
C VAL A 49 1.98 1.63 -11.61
N ALA A 50 3.05 0.85 -11.77
CA ALA A 50 3.01 -0.61 -11.65
C ALA A 50 2.60 -1.06 -10.24
N ALA A 51 3.09 -0.40 -9.20
CA ALA A 51 2.72 -0.71 -7.81
C ALA A 51 1.21 -0.58 -7.58
N PHE A 52 0.60 0.57 -7.92
CA PHE A 52 -0.83 0.80 -7.71
C PHE A 52 -1.74 -0.05 -8.61
N SER A 53 -1.42 -0.13 -9.90
CA SER A 53 -2.21 -0.91 -10.86
C SER A 53 -2.14 -2.40 -10.55
N GLY A 54 -0.93 -2.92 -10.34
CA GLY A 54 -0.72 -4.33 -10.00
C GLY A 54 -1.36 -4.72 -8.67
N ALA A 55 -1.28 -3.88 -7.64
CA ALA A 55 -1.95 -4.15 -6.37
C ALA A 55 -3.48 -4.25 -6.53
N SER A 56 -4.06 -3.35 -7.33
CA SER A 56 -5.50 -3.35 -7.63
C SER A 56 -5.92 -4.60 -8.42
N LEU A 57 -5.10 -5.03 -9.39
CA LEU A 57 -5.34 -6.24 -10.18
C LEU A 57 -5.24 -7.50 -9.32
N ILE A 58 -4.20 -7.63 -8.49
CA ILE A 58 -3.99 -8.78 -7.62
C ILE A 58 -5.11 -8.88 -6.57
N ASP A 59 -5.50 -7.77 -5.92
CA ASP A 59 -6.62 -7.75 -4.98
C ASP A 59 -7.91 -8.23 -5.63
N ARG A 60 -8.25 -7.70 -6.82
CA ARG A 60 -9.44 -8.11 -7.57
C ARG A 60 -9.38 -9.57 -7.98
N TRP A 61 -8.24 -10.03 -8.47
CA TRP A 61 -8.06 -11.42 -8.90
C TRP A 61 -8.20 -12.39 -7.72
N LEU A 62 -7.53 -12.12 -6.58
CA LEU A 62 -7.63 -12.98 -5.40
C LEU A 62 -9.06 -13.01 -4.83
N LYS A 63 -9.79 -11.88 -4.87
CA LYS A 63 -11.21 -11.82 -4.49
C LYS A 63 -12.05 -12.77 -5.34
N LEU A 64 -11.84 -12.75 -6.65
CA LEU A 64 -12.54 -13.61 -7.61
C LEU A 64 -12.00 -15.05 -7.66
N ALA A 65 -10.83 -15.33 -7.10
CA ALA A 65 -10.33 -16.69 -7.00
C ALA A 65 -10.87 -17.39 -5.75
N ILE A 66 -10.90 -16.69 -4.62
CA ILE A 66 -11.14 -17.29 -3.30
C ILE A 66 -12.60 -17.15 -2.86
N HIS A 67 -13.32 -16.12 -3.31
CA HIS A 67 -14.76 -15.92 -3.02
C HIS A 67 -15.13 -16.01 -1.53
N ARG A 68 -14.25 -15.52 -0.64
CA ARG A 68 -14.48 -15.64 0.80
C ARG A 68 -15.60 -14.70 1.27
N PRO A 69 -16.67 -15.20 1.93
CA PRO A 69 -17.69 -14.33 2.51
C PRO A 69 -17.13 -13.49 3.66
N ARG A 70 -17.69 -12.30 3.87
CA ARG A 70 -17.30 -11.41 4.98
C ARG A 70 -17.83 -11.91 6.32
N PRO A 71 -17.25 -11.45 7.46
CA PRO A 71 -17.86 -11.66 8.76
C PRO A 71 -19.31 -11.15 8.81
N ILE A 72 -20.19 -11.84 9.55
CA ILE A 72 -21.64 -11.55 9.60
C ILE A 72 -21.93 -10.08 9.96
N TYR A 73 -21.13 -9.49 10.86
CA TYR A 73 -21.29 -8.11 11.31
C TYR A 73 -20.88 -7.05 10.27
N ALA A 74 -20.16 -7.45 9.21
CA ALA A 74 -19.71 -6.53 8.15
C ALA A 74 -20.89 -6.00 7.32
N ALA A 75 -21.99 -6.74 7.24
CA ALA A 75 -23.17 -6.38 6.45
C ALA A 75 -23.80 -5.04 6.91
N ASN A 76 -23.72 -4.72 8.21
CA ASN A 76 -24.27 -3.49 8.78
C ASN A 76 -23.44 -2.25 8.42
N LEU A 77 -22.14 -2.42 8.14
CA LEU A 77 -21.22 -1.32 7.80
C LEU A 77 -20.97 -1.21 6.29
N LEU A 78 -21.17 -2.29 5.54
CA LEU A 78 -20.88 -2.39 4.10
C LEU A 78 -22.00 -3.18 3.40
N PRO A 79 -23.17 -2.56 3.15
CA PRO A 79 -24.35 -3.25 2.59
C PRO A 79 -24.16 -3.78 1.15
N HIS A 80 -23.15 -3.28 0.42
CA HIS A 80 -22.82 -3.72 -0.95
C HIS A 80 -21.40 -4.34 -1.00
N SER A 81 -21.18 -5.39 -0.21
CA SER A 81 -19.83 -5.89 0.05
C SER A 81 -19.29 -6.79 -1.07
N SER A 82 -18.09 -6.46 -1.57
CA SER A 82 -17.21 -7.39 -2.31
C SER A 82 -16.63 -8.48 -1.38
N TRP A 83 -16.04 -9.53 -1.96
CA TRP A 83 -15.40 -10.63 -1.22
C TRP A 83 -14.40 -10.17 -0.15
N SER A 84 -14.31 -10.93 0.94
CA SER A 84 -13.53 -10.57 2.13
C SER A 84 -12.03 -10.72 1.94
N PHE A 85 -11.60 -11.77 1.25
CA PHE A 85 -10.18 -12.06 1.06
C PHE A 85 -9.68 -11.54 -0.31
N PRO A 86 -8.52 -10.90 -0.37
CA PRO A 86 -7.76 -10.34 0.75
C PRO A 86 -8.39 -9.02 1.23
N SER A 87 -7.85 -8.48 2.32
CA SER A 87 -8.18 -7.12 2.74
C SER A 87 -7.50 -6.09 1.83
N GLY A 88 -8.28 -5.47 0.94
CA GLY A 88 -7.78 -4.42 0.05
C GLY A 88 -7.25 -3.17 0.78
N HIS A 89 -7.76 -2.85 1.98
CA HIS A 89 -7.18 -1.78 2.80
C HIS A 89 -5.77 -2.15 3.29
N ALA A 90 -5.58 -3.39 3.75
CA ALA A 90 -4.27 -3.87 4.21
C ALA A 90 -3.27 -3.95 3.05
N MET A 91 -3.66 -4.56 1.93
CA MET A 91 -2.82 -4.69 0.75
C MET A 91 -2.51 -3.33 0.11
N GLY A 92 -3.53 -2.51 -0.12
CA GLY A 92 -3.40 -1.20 -0.76
C GLY A 92 -2.56 -0.24 0.07
N SER A 93 -2.78 -0.18 1.39
CA SER A 93 -1.96 0.66 2.29
C SER A 93 -0.50 0.20 2.31
N LEU A 94 -0.23 -1.10 2.37
CA LEU A 94 1.14 -1.62 2.35
C LEU A 94 1.86 -1.24 1.06
N VAL A 95 1.24 -1.47 -0.10
CA VAL A 95 1.87 -1.13 -1.39
C VAL A 95 2.00 0.38 -1.57
N GLY A 96 0.93 1.14 -1.33
CA GLY A 96 0.91 2.59 -1.54
C GLY A 96 1.84 3.35 -0.61
N TYR A 97 1.72 3.16 0.70
CA TYR A 97 2.58 3.83 1.67
C TYR A 97 3.99 3.24 1.70
N GLY A 98 4.16 1.95 1.42
CA GLY A 98 5.48 1.33 1.29
C GLY A 98 6.26 1.87 0.09
N MET A 99 5.60 2.02 -1.06
CA MET A 99 6.23 2.64 -2.23
C MET A 99 6.52 4.13 -1.99
N LEU A 100 5.62 4.85 -1.32
CA LEU A 100 5.88 6.24 -0.93
C LEU A 100 7.10 6.33 0.01
N ALA A 101 7.17 5.47 1.02
CA ALA A 101 8.30 5.42 1.94
C ALA A 101 9.61 5.12 1.20
N TYR A 102 9.61 4.19 0.25
CA TYR A 102 10.76 3.92 -0.61
C TYR A 102 11.22 5.17 -1.37
N LEU A 103 10.31 5.90 -2.03
CA LEU A 103 10.63 7.13 -2.75
C LEU A 103 11.16 8.23 -1.83
N LEU A 104 10.58 8.39 -0.64
CA LEU A 104 11.03 9.38 0.33
C LEU A 104 12.40 9.02 0.93
N VAL A 105 12.65 7.75 1.23
CA VAL A 105 13.97 7.26 1.68
C VAL A 105 15.04 7.54 0.61
N LEU A 106 14.67 7.30 -0.65
CA LEU A 106 15.53 7.55 -1.79
C LEU A 106 15.87 9.05 -1.96
N ALA A 107 14.88 9.94 -1.82
CA ALA A 107 15.07 11.38 -1.87
C ALA A 107 15.91 11.93 -0.69
N ASN A 108 16.12 11.12 0.36
CA ASN A 108 16.83 11.49 1.58
C ASN A 108 18.12 10.68 1.80
N ARG A 109 18.77 10.24 0.71
CA ARG A 109 20.09 9.60 0.73
C ARG A 109 21.11 10.57 1.35
N GLY A 110 21.43 10.37 2.63
CA GLY A 110 22.33 11.23 3.41
C GLY A 110 21.87 11.52 4.84
N ASN A 111 20.61 11.19 5.18
CA ASN A 111 20.09 11.36 6.54
C ASN A 111 19.49 10.03 7.09
N PRO A 112 20.31 9.16 7.69
CA PRO A 112 19.86 7.84 8.18
C PRO A 112 18.75 7.94 9.24
N ALA A 113 18.79 8.96 10.09
CA ALA A 113 17.76 9.18 11.11
C ALA A 113 16.40 9.46 10.45
N ARG A 114 16.35 10.35 9.46
CA ARG A 114 15.12 10.66 8.70
C ARG A 114 14.61 9.43 7.94
N GLN A 115 15.49 8.65 7.33
CA GLN A 115 15.12 7.41 6.63
C GLN A 115 14.47 6.40 7.60
N ARG A 116 15.06 6.19 8.78
CA ARG A 116 14.47 5.31 9.81
C ARG A 116 13.09 5.81 10.25
N SER A 117 12.94 7.11 10.50
CA SER A 117 11.66 7.69 10.88
C SER A 117 10.59 7.46 9.80
N ILE A 118 10.91 7.69 8.52
CA ILE A 118 9.98 7.45 7.40
C ILE A 118 9.48 6.00 7.41
N VAL A 119 10.38 5.03 7.54
CA VAL A 119 10.04 3.60 7.54
C VAL A 119 9.17 3.24 8.75
N ILE A 120 9.52 3.75 9.94
CA ILE A 120 8.75 3.50 11.17
C ILE A 120 7.33 4.07 11.05
N LEU A 121 7.20 5.33 10.64
CA LEU A 121 5.91 6.00 10.47
C LEU A 121 5.03 5.28 9.44
N ALA A 122 5.60 4.89 8.29
CA ALA A 122 4.87 4.14 7.28
C ALA A 122 4.41 2.77 7.82
N THR A 123 5.29 2.05 8.52
CA THR A 123 4.98 0.74 9.12
C THR A 123 3.85 0.85 10.14
N VAL A 124 3.94 1.82 11.06
CA VAL A 124 2.91 2.05 12.08
C VAL A 124 1.57 2.38 11.44
N LEU A 125 1.55 3.25 10.41
CA LEU A 125 0.34 3.60 9.68
C LEU A 125 -0.28 2.38 8.98
N ILE A 126 0.52 1.59 8.26
CA ILE A 126 0.06 0.39 7.55
C ILE A 126 -0.56 -0.61 8.53
N LEU A 127 0.10 -0.86 9.67
CA LEU A 127 -0.39 -1.76 10.71
C LEU A 127 -1.67 -1.23 11.36
N ALA A 128 -1.73 0.07 11.68
CA ALA A 128 -2.92 0.71 12.23
C ALA A 128 -4.12 0.58 11.28
N ILE A 129 -3.91 0.72 9.97
CA ILE A 129 -4.95 0.53 8.96
C ILE A 129 -5.48 -0.92 9.00
N GLY A 130 -4.61 -1.94 9.01
CA GLY A 130 -5.07 -3.33 9.08
C GLY A 130 -5.79 -3.66 10.38
N ILE A 131 -5.26 -3.21 11.52
CA ILE A 131 -5.89 -3.40 12.83
C ILE A 131 -7.28 -2.74 12.87
N SER A 132 -7.44 -1.56 12.26
CA SER A 132 -8.75 -0.90 12.20
C SER A 132 -9.80 -1.76 11.47
N ARG A 133 -9.39 -2.53 10.45
CA ARG A 133 -10.31 -3.46 9.74
C ARG A 133 -10.74 -4.65 10.60
N LEU A 134 -9.86 -5.10 11.50
CA LEU A 134 -10.20 -6.15 12.48
C LEU A 134 -11.12 -5.59 13.56
N TYR A 135 -10.82 -4.40 14.06
CA TYR A 135 -11.63 -3.72 15.09
C TYR A 135 -13.06 -3.44 14.60
N LEU A 136 -13.19 -2.99 13.34
CA LEU A 136 -14.49 -2.76 12.70
C LEU A 136 -15.22 -4.06 12.33
N GLY A 137 -14.60 -5.23 12.49
CA GLY A 137 -15.24 -6.53 12.23
C GLY A 137 -15.58 -6.78 10.76
N VAL A 138 -14.90 -6.10 9.83
CA VAL A 138 -15.19 -6.15 8.38
C VAL A 138 -14.30 -7.14 7.62
N HIS A 139 -13.26 -7.65 8.28
CA HIS A 139 -12.31 -8.64 7.79
C HIS A 139 -11.89 -9.58 8.92
N TYR A 140 -11.55 -10.81 8.57
CA TYR A 140 -10.86 -11.74 9.45
C TYR A 140 -9.36 -11.43 9.50
N LEU A 141 -8.66 -11.91 10.54
CA LEU A 141 -7.21 -11.77 10.66
C LEU A 141 -6.48 -12.30 9.42
N SER A 142 -6.91 -13.45 8.89
CA SER A 142 -6.30 -14.03 7.69
C SER A 142 -6.49 -13.19 6.42
N ASP A 143 -7.54 -12.38 6.31
CA ASP A 143 -7.68 -11.45 5.16
C ASP A 143 -6.65 -10.33 5.23
N VAL A 144 -6.38 -9.82 6.43
CA VAL A 144 -5.40 -8.75 6.67
C VAL A 144 -3.99 -9.27 6.45
N VAL A 145 -3.66 -10.42 7.06
CA VAL A 145 -2.34 -11.06 6.87
C VAL A 145 -2.14 -11.47 5.40
N GLY A 146 -3.15 -12.02 4.74
CA GLY A 146 -3.10 -12.37 3.32
C GLY A 146 -2.90 -11.13 2.43
N GLY A 147 -3.59 -10.03 2.75
CA GLY A 147 -3.39 -8.75 2.07
C GLY A 147 -1.98 -8.19 2.24
N TYR A 148 -1.41 -8.27 3.45
CA TYR A 148 -0.03 -7.87 3.69
C TYR A 148 0.98 -8.76 2.97
N ALA A 149 0.79 -10.08 2.98
CA ALA A 149 1.68 -11.01 2.30
C ALA A 149 1.69 -10.76 0.78
N ALA A 150 0.52 -10.70 0.15
CA ALA A 150 0.40 -10.42 -1.28
C ALA A 150 0.96 -9.02 -1.63
N GLY A 151 0.64 -8.01 -0.82
CA GLY A 151 1.17 -6.66 -0.99
C GLY A 151 2.69 -6.59 -0.86
N LEU A 152 3.27 -7.30 0.11
CA LEU A 152 4.72 -7.29 0.35
C LEU A 152 5.48 -7.93 -0.81
N VAL A 153 5.00 -9.07 -1.31
CA VAL A 153 5.58 -9.74 -2.49
C VAL A 153 5.53 -8.82 -3.70
N TRP A 154 4.38 -8.17 -3.94
CA TRP A 154 4.23 -7.25 -5.07
C TRP A 154 5.11 -6.00 -4.94
N LEU A 155 5.09 -5.36 -3.77
CA LEU A 155 5.90 -4.17 -3.49
C LEU A 155 7.40 -4.46 -3.64
N ALA A 156 7.87 -5.58 -3.08
CA ALA A 156 9.27 -6.00 -3.21
C ALA A 156 9.65 -6.23 -4.68
N THR A 157 8.76 -6.82 -5.47
CA THR A 157 8.95 -7.01 -6.91
C THR A 157 9.07 -5.67 -7.64
N CYS A 158 8.17 -4.72 -7.38
CA CYS A 158 8.23 -3.38 -7.96
C CYS A 158 9.53 -2.65 -7.61
N ILE A 159 9.93 -2.66 -6.33
CA ILE A 159 11.17 -2.03 -5.87
C ILE A 159 12.39 -2.68 -6.53
N ALA A 160 12.43 -4.01 -6.61
CA ALA A 160 13.53 -4.73 -7.25
C ALA A 160 13.67 -4.36 -8.73
N LEU A 161 12.56 -4.28 -9.47
CA LEU A 161 12.55 -3.87 -10.87
C LEU A 161 12.97 -2.41 -11.06
N VAL A 162 12.53 -1.52 -10.17
CA VAL A 162 12.97 -0.11 -10.18
C VAL A 162 14.46 0.00 -9.92
N GLU A 163 14.98 -0.65 -8.88
CA GLU A 163 16.42 -0.64 -8.57
C GLU A 163 17.24 -1.26 -9.70
N LEU A 164 16.75 -2.32 -10.35
CA LEU A 164 17.35 -2.87 -11.55
C LEU A 164 17.42 -1.79 -12.64
N GLY A 165 16.27 -1.26 -13.09
CA GLY A 165 16.22 -0.26 -14.16
C GLY A 165 17.14 0.95 -13.90
N ARG A 166 17.21 1.43 -12.66
CA ARG A 166 18.08 2.56 -12.28
C ARG A 166 19.56 2.23 -12.36
N ARG A 167 19.97 1.01 -11.98
CA ARG A 167 21.36 0.55 -12.12
C ARG A 167 21.76 0.43 -13.58
N TRP A 168 20.87 -0.09 -14.43
CA TRP A 168 21.10 -0.17 -15.87
C TRP A 168 21.30 1.22 -16.48
N GLN A 169 20.44 2.19 -16.16
CA GLN A 169 20.57 3.57 -16.65
C GLN A 169 21.91 4.21 -16.25
N GLN A 170 22.33 4.03 -15.00
CA GLN A 170 23.62 4.54 -14.51
C GLN A 170 24.83 3.86 -15.18
N GLY A 171 24.73 2.56 -15.47
CA GLY A 171 25.76 1.82 -16.21
C GLY A 171 25.90 2.30 -17.65
N SER A 172 24.79 2.49 -18.35
CA SER A 172 24.79 2.99 -19.73
C SER A 172 25.39 4.39 -19.87
N LEU A 173 25.11 5.28 -18.91
CA LEU A 173 25.69 6.64 -18.90
C LEU A 173 27.21 6.67 -18.68
N ARG A 174 27.81 5.61 -18.11
CA ARG A 174 29.26 5.52 -17.90
C ARG A 174 30.04 5.03 -19.13
N LEU A 175 29.35 4.46 -20.13
CA LEU A 175 29.97 3.83 -21.29
C LEU A 175 29.99 4.71 -22.56
N THR A 176 29.33 5.87 -22.55
CA THR A 176 29.43 6.88 -23.63
C THR A 176 30.69 7.73 -23.42
N PRO A 177 31.74 7.60 -24.27
CA PRO A 177 32.90 8.47 -24.19
C PRO A 177 32.47 9.89 -24.57
N THR A 178 32.84 10.88 -23.76
CA THR A 178 32.70 12.29 -24.12
C THR A 178 33.68 12.59 -25.26
N SER A 179 33.16 12.62 -26.49
CA SER A 179 33.87 13.09 -27.68
C SER A 179 33.94 14.61 -27.72
#